data_AF-A0A968HZ02-F1
#
_entry.id   AF-A0A968HZ02-F1
#
_cell.length_a   1.000
_cell.length_b   1.000
_cell.length_c   1.000
_cell.angle_alpha   90.00
_cell.angle_beta   90.00
_cell.angle_gamma   90.00
#
_symmetry.space_group_name_H-M   'P 1'
#
loop_
_entity.id
_entity.type
_entity.pdbx_description
1 polymer ?
#
loop_
_entity_poly.entity_id
_entity_poly.type
_entity_poly.pdbx_seq_one_letter_code
_entity_poly.pdbx_strand_id
1 'polypeptide(L)'
;MFKEVSEFEFVTHLEAHWEDIVRELEQIDAGSFLAWPEKYLYEQGWDIFGLYAFGLKIAKNCQKCPTTTRLVEAIPGMVTAGFSSLQPGTHIAPHTGYPDGVLRCHMGLVGCEGCTLRVGDETRSWTEGKCLVFDDTTEHEVWHRGSAARVVLLLDFKLPQVTDRPLGFWQRLWSRYS
;
A
#
# COMPACT_ATOMS: atom_id res chain seq x y z
N MET A 1 -3.20 15.08 1.11
CA MET A 1 -3.26 15.62 -0.26
C MET A 1 -2.35 14.76 -1.13
N PHE A 2 -2.63 14.66 -2.44
CA PHE A 2 -1.70 14.04 -3.37
C PHE A 2 -0.37 14.79 -3.43
N LYS A 3 0.69 14.08 -3.82
CA LYS A 3 2.04 14.58 -4.02
C LYS A 3 2.47 14.33 -5.46
N GLU A 4 3.35 15.17 -5.97
CA GLU A 4 3.92 14.96 -7.31
C GLU A 4 4.91 13.81 -7.27
N VAL A 5 4.66 12.80 -8.11
CA VAL A 5 5.45 11.56 -8.10
C VAL A 5 6.92 11.78 -8.47
N SER A 6 7.21 12.85 -9.21
CA SER A 6 8.57 13.26 -9.59
C SER A 6 9.43 13.70 -8.40
N GLU A 7 8.83 13.96 -7.23
CA GLU A 7 9.58 14.24 -5.99
C GLU A 7 10.23 12.98 -5.40
N PHE A 8 9.89 11.78 -5.90
CA PHE A 8 10.28 10.50 -5.33
C PHE A 8 11.04 9.64 -6.34
N GLU A 9 12.38 9.67 -6.30
CA GLU A 9 13.23 8.94 -7.25
C GLU A 9 12.93 7.43 -7.34
N PHE A 10 12.55 6.81 -6.21
CA PHE A 10 12.22 5.39 -6.16
C PHE A 10 11.01 5.03 -7.05
N VAL A 11 10.11 5.98 -7.34
CA VAL A 11 8.95 5.74 -8.22
C VAL A 11 9.42 5.31 -9.61
N THR A 12 10.44 5.97 -10.15
CA THR A 12 10.99 5.59 -11.47
C THR A 12 11.47 4.15 -11.49
N HIS A 13 12.09 3.68 -10.41
CA HIS A 13 12.54 2.31 -10.28
C HIS A 13 11.38 1.31 -10.12
N LEU A 14 10.34 1.67 -9.36
CA LEU A 14 9.14 0.84 -9.24
C LEU A 14 8.44 0.70 -10.60
N GLU A 15 8.18 1.81 -11.29
CA GLU A 15 7.52 1.82 -12.59
C GLU A 15 8.34 1.11 -13.66
N ALA A 16 9.68 1.12 -13.59
CA ALA A 16 10.52 0.38 -14.53
C ALA A 16 10.47 -1.16 -14.33
N HIS A 17 10.08 -1.62 -13.14
CA HIS A 17 10.03 -3.04 -12.77
C HIS A 17 8.61 -3.55 -12.51
N TRP A 18 7.58 -2.80 -12.92
CA TRP A 18 6.20 -3.13 -12.57
C TRP A 18 5.76 -4.51 -13.07
N GLU A 19 6.18 -4.92 -14.26
CA GLU A 19 5.87 -6.25 -14.80
C GLU A 19 6.51 -7.37 -13.99
N ASP A 20 7.74 -7.18 -13.48
CA ASP A 20 8.39 -8.16 -12.61
C ASP A 20 7.62 -8.30 -11.29
N ILE A 21 7.11 -7.19 -10.75
CA ILE A 21 6.27 -7.16 -9.55
C ILE A 21 4.94 -7.88 -9.81
N VAL A 22 4.31 -7.68 -10.98
CA VAL A 22 3.10 -8.41 -11.39
C VAL A 22 3.37 -9.91 -11.50
N ARG A 23 4.49 -10.33 -12.11
CA ARG A 23 4.85 -11.76 -12.19
C ARG A 23 5.03 -12.40 -10.82
N GLU A 24 5.59 -11.68 -9.85
CA GLU A 24 5.69 -12.15 -8.46
C GLU A 24 4.31 -12.25 -7.80
N LEU A 25 3.43 -11.26 -8.03
CA LEU A 25 2.05 -11.28 -7.55
C LEU A 25 1.28 -12.49 -8.07
N GLU A 26 1.40 -12.83 -9.36
CA GLU A 26 0.71 -13.96 -10.00
C GLU A 26 1.11 -15.33 -9.43
N GLN A 27 2.29 -15.43 -8.80
CA GLN A 27 2.77 -16.65 -8.14
C GLN A 27 2.23 -16.82 -6.72
N ILE A 28 1.59 -15.80 -6.16
CA ILE A 28 1.04 -15.84 -4.80
C ILE A 28 -0.30 -16.56 -4.83
N ASP A 29 -0.40 -17.62 -4.03
CA ASP A 29 -1.67 -18.30 -3.81
C ASP A 29 -2.71 -17.33 -3.20
N ALA A 30 -3.92 -17.32 -3.77
CA ALA A 30 -4.99 -16.41 -3.34
C ALA A 30 -5.34 -16.57 -1.85
N GLY A 31 -5.20 -17.77 -1.27
CA GLY A 31 -5.41 -18.03 0.15
C GLY A 31 -4.32 -17.47 1.07
N SER A 32 -3.24 -16.90 0.51
CA SER A 32 -2.20 -16.21 1.27
C SER A 32 -2.56 -14.76 1.61
N PHE A 33 -3.58 -14.19 0.98
CA PHE A 33 -4.09 -12.87 1.31
C PHE A 33 -4.96 -12.95 2.58
N LEU A 34 -4.79 -11.97 3.46
CA LEU A 34 -5.53 -11.87 4.71
C LEU A 34 -6.39 -10.62 4.71
N ALA A 35 -7.61 -10.73 5.24
CA ALA A 35 -8.51 -9.58 5.38
C ALA A 35 -7.83 -8.44 6.17
N TRP A 36 -7.98 -7.20 5.70
CA TRP A 36 -7.44 -6.03 6.38
C TRP A 36 -8.02 -5.91 7.81
N PRO A 37 -7.24 -5.62 8.86
CA PRO A 37 -7.73 -5.69 10.24
C PRO A 37 -8.82 -4.65 10.56
N GLU A 38 -8.85 -3.50 9.89
CA GLU A 38 -9.78 -2.39 10.18
C GLU A 38 -11.15 -2.58 9.51
N LYS A 39 -11.83 -3.66 9.86
CA LYS A 39 -13.14 -4.06 9.31
C LYS A 39 -14.28 -3.06 9.52
N TYR A 40 -14.07 -2.00 10.30
CA TYR A 40 -15.04 -0.92 10.44
C TYR A 40 -15.01 0.06 9.27
N LEU A 41 -13.93 0.03 8.46
CA LEU A 41 -13.78 0.86 7.27
C LEU A 41 -14.44 0.27 6.02
N TYR A 42 -14.69 -1.03 6.02
CA TYR A 42 -15.15 -1.75 4.84
C TYR A 42 -15.98 -2.97 5.28
N GLU A 43 -17.03 -3.30 4.53
CA GLU A 43 -17.85 -4.48 4.86
C GLU A 43 -17.09 -5.78 4.54
N GLN A 44 -16.61 -5.91 3.30
CA GLN A 44 -15.89 -7.08 2.81
C GLN A 44 -15.05 -6.77 1.56
N GLY A 45 -14.13 -7.68 1.24
CA GLY A 45 -13.39 -7.65 -0.02
C GLY A 45 -12.15 -6.76 -0.03
N TRP A 46 -11.60 -6.41 1.13
CA TRP A 46 -10.30 -5.75 1.23
C TRP A 46 -9.29 -6.67 1.92
N ASP A 47 -8.35 -7.19 1.15
CA ASP A 47 -7.35 -8.15 1.62
C ASP A 47 -5.93 -7.65 1.34
N ILE A 48 -4.97 -8.14 2.12
CA ILE A 48 -3.56 -7.78 1.98
C ILE A 48 -2.65 -9.01 2.05
N PHE A 49 -1.63 -9.02 1.19
CA PHE A 49 -0.45 -9.85 1.33
C PHE A 49 0.71 -8.96 1.78
N GLY A 50 1.01 -8.98 3.09
CA GLY A 50 2.05 -8.12 3.67
C GLY A 50 3.47 -8.63 3.39
N LEU A 51 4.36 -7.73 2.99
CA LEU A 51 5.82 -7.95 2.95
C LEU A 51 6.48 -7.35 4.21
N TYR A 52 6.08 -6.13 4.57
CA TYR A 52 6.49 -5.41 5.77
C TYR A 52 5.27 -4.79 6.43
N ALA A 53 5.22 -4.83 7.77
CA ALA A 53 4.22 -4.14 8.55
C ALA A 53 4.91 -3.37 9.68
N PHE A 54 4.77 -2.04 9.67
CA PHE A 54 5.33 -1.18 10.71
C PHE A 54 6.84 -1.38 10.98
N GLY A 55 7.62 -1.61 9.92
CA GLY A 55 9.06 -1.87 9.95
C GLY A 55 9.43 -3.34 10.18
N LEU A 56 8.47 -4.23 10.45
CA LEU A 56 8.70 -5.64 10.67
C LEU A 56 8.58 -6.43 9.36
N LYS A 57 9.65 -7.15 8.99
CA LYS A 57 9.73 -7.98 7.79
C LYS A 57 8.98 -9.30 7.97
N ILE A 58 8.06 -9.61 7.06
CA ILE A 58 7.40 -10.92 6.98
C ILE A 58 8.24 -11.80 6.06
N ALA A 59 9.28 -12.43 6.63
CA ALA A 59 10.35 -13.08 5.88
C ALA A 59 9.85 -14.12 4.86
N LYS A 60 8.85 -14.94 5.22
CA LYS A 60 8.26 -15.94 4.32
C LYS A 60 7.62 -15.33 3.07
N ASN A 61 6.96 -14.17 3.23
CA ASN A 61 6.31 -13.48 2.12
C ASN A 61 7.33 -12.79 1.22
N CYS A 62 8.34 -12.16 1.84
CA CYS A 62 9.46 -11.55 1.12
C CYS A 62 10.24 -12.56 0.27
N GLN A 63 10.42 -13.79 0.76
CA GLN A 63 11.07 -14.87 -0.01
C GLN A 63 10.32 -15.24 -1.29
N LYS A 64 8.99 -15.07 -1.32
CA LYS A 64 8.17 -15.30 -2.52
C LYS A 64 8.25 -14.15 -3.52
N CYS A 65 8.64 -12.95 -3.06
CA CYS A 65 8.64 -11.73 -3.86
C CYS A 65 10.03 -11.05 -3.81
N PRO A 66 11.12 -11.72 -4.25
CA PRO A 66 12.48 -11.23 -4.07
C PRO A 66 12.78 -9.91 -4.78
N THR A 67 12.23 -9.69 -5.97
CA THR A 67 12.38 -8.45 -6.76
C THR A 67 11.65 -7.31 -6.08
N THR A 68 10.38 -7.53 -5.71
CA THR A 68 9.58 -6.55 -4.96
C THR A 68 10.26 -6.20 -3.64
N THR A 69 10.74 -7.21 -2.90
CA THR A 69 11.47 -7.03 -1.64
C THR A 69 12.69 -6.13 -1.82
N ARG A 70 13.53 -6.40 -2.82
CA ARG A 70 14.72 -5.60 -3.11
C ARG A 70 14.36 -4.14 -3.42
N LEU A 71 13.29 -3.91 -4.18
CA LEU A 71 12.86 -2.57 -4.57
C LEU A 71 12.33 -1.77 -3.37
N VAL A 72 11.50 -2.39 -2.52
CA VAL A 72 10.94 -1.69 -1.35
C VAL A 72 11.97 -1.44 -0.26
N GLU A 73 12.95 -2.33 -0.08
CA GLU A 73 14.06 -2.13 0.88
C GLU A 73 14.99 -0.98 0.47
N ALA A 74 15.00 -0.58 -0.80
CA ALA A 74 15.78 0.56 -1.27
C ALA A 74 15.11 1.92 -0.98
N ILE A 75 13.84 1.93 -0.54
CA ILE A 75 13.09 3.16 -0.29
C ILE A 75 13.51 3.76 1.07
N PRO A 76 14.03 5.01 1.11
CA PRO A 76 14.37 5.67 2.36
C PRO A 76 13.14 5.81 3.27
N GLY A 77 13.28 5.40 4.53
CA GLY A 77 12.21 5.53 5.51
C GLY A 77 11.02 4.60 5.29
N MET A 78 11.18 3.51 4.51
CA MET A 78 10.14 2.48 4.32
C MET A 78 9.66 1.90 5.65
N VAL A 79 8.34 1.79 5.79
CA VAL A 79 7.66 1.31 7.01
C VAL A 79 6.79 0.09 6.70
N THR A 80 5.90 0.20 5.72
CA THR A 80 4.94 -0.85 5.38
C THR A 80 5.02 -1.10 3.88
N ALA A 81 4.94 -2.36 3.48
CA ALA A 81 4.89 -2.74 2.08
C ALA A 81 4.06 -4.02 1.91
N GLY A 82 3.24 -4.09 0.87
CA GLY A 82 2.47 -5.29 0.56
C GLY A 82 1.54 -5.12 -0.63
N PHE A 83 0.98 -6.22 -1.10
CA PHE A 83 -0.04 -6.21 -2.15
C PHE A 83 -1.41 -6.03 -1.50
N SER A 84 -2.09 -4.92 -1.80
CA SER A 84 -3.45 -4.68 -1.35
C SER A 84 -4.43 -4.98 -2.47
N SER A 85 -5.30 -5.97 -2.23
CA SER A 85 -6.36 -6.40 -3.14
C SER A 85 -7.70 -5.87 -2.67
N LEU A 86 -8.52 -5.42 -3.62
CA LEU A 86 -9.88 -4.94 -3.34
C LEU A 86 -10.84 -5.51 -4.38
N GLN A 87 -11.92 -6.10 -3.90
CA GLN A 87 -12.91 -6.77 -4.74
C GLN A 87 -13.91 -5.76 -5.35
N PRO A 88 -14.49 -6.06 -6.52
CA PRO A 88 -15.58 -5.29 -7.10
C PRO A 88 -16.70 -5.03 -6.09
N GLY A 89 -17.20 -3.80 -6.08
CA GLY A 89 -18.28 -3.36 -5.19
C GLY A 89 -17.81 -2.92 -3.81
N THR A 90 -16.54 -3.11 -3.43
CA THR A 90 -16.05 -2.64 -2.13
C THR A 90 -15.95 -1.12 -2.09
N HIS A 91 -16.42 -0.55 -0.97
CA HIS A 91 -16.24 0.84 -0.58
C HIS A 91 -15.47 0.87 0.74
N ILE A 92 -14.36 1.61 0.75
CA ILE A 92 -13.62 1.92 1.98
C ILE A 92 -14.07 3.31 2.40
N ALA A 93 -14.73 3.39 3.56
CA ALA A 93 -15.29 4.61 4.11
C ALA A 93 -14.23 5.70 4.32
N PRO A 94 -14.62 6.99 4.38
CA PRO A 94 -13.70 8.09 4.68
C PRO A 94 -12.93 7.85 5.98
N HIS A 95 -11.60 7.97 5.93
CA HIS A 95 -10.74 7.81 7.10
C HIS A 95 -9.42 8.56 6.94
N THR A 96 -8.68 8.66 8.04
CA THR A 96 -7.32 9.18 8.08
C THR A 96 -6.39 8.12 8.62
N GLY A 97 -5.14 8.12 8.14
CA GLY A 97 -4.07 7.28 8.65
C GLY A 97 -3.70 7.54 10.11
N TYR A 98 -2.71 6.80 10.59
CA TYR A 98 -2.27 6.90 11.98
C TYR A 98 -1.62 8.26 12.31
N PRO A 99 -1.70 8.74 13.59
CA PRO A 99 -1.19 10.05 13.99
C PRO A 99 0.32 10.30 13.78
N ASP A 100 1.11 9.22 13.68
CA ASP A 100 2.55 9.31 13.44
C ASP A 100 2.90 9.64 11.99
N GLY A 101 1.91 9.59 11.09
CA GLY A 101 1.96 10.08 9.71
C GLY A 101 2.93 9.32 8.80
N VAL A 102 2.47 9.03 7.58
CA VAL A 102 3.31 8.49 6.51
C VAL A 102 2.89 9.14 5.19
N LEU A 103 3.82 9.16 4.24
CA LEU A 103 3.43 9.23 2.85
C LEU A 103 3.12 7.80 2.38
N ARG A 104 2.02 7.66 1.65
CA ARG A 104 1.57 6.41 1.07
C ARG A 104 1.72 6.48 -0.44
N CYS A 105 2.38 5.48 -1.00
CA CYS A 105 2.49 5.25 -2.42
C CYS A 105 1.70 4.00 -2.82
N HIS A 106 0.85 4.12 -3.83
CA HIS A 106 0.18 3.01 -4.48
C HIS A 106 0.66 2.88 -5.92
N MET A 107 1.27 1.75 -6.30
CA MET A 107 1.47 1.41 -7.70
C MET A 107 0.33 0.52 -8.20
N GLY A 108 -0.36 0.92 -9.25
CA GLY A 108 -1.36 0.07 -9.91
C GLY A 108 -0.71 -1.18 -10.51
N LEU A 109 -1.24 -2.37 -10.19
CA LEU A 109 -0.71 -3.64 -10.72
C LEU A 109 -1.66 -4.27 -11.72
N VAL A 110 -2.88 -4.59 -11.28
CA VAL A 110 -3.91 -5.24 -12.10
C VAL A 110 -5.31 -4.75 -11.69
N GLY A 111 -6.25 -4.78 -12.64
CA GLY A 111 -7.68 -4.55 -12.35
C GLY A 111 -7.98 -3.13 -11.92
N CYS A 112 -7.20 -2.15 -12.37
CA CYS A 112 -7.30 -0.75 -11.92
C CYS A 112 -8.59 -0.05 -12.38
N GLU A 113 -9.22 -0.55 -13.43
CA GLU A 113 -10.41 0.06 -14.03
C GLU A 113 -11.59 0.16 -13.05
N GLY A 114 -12.29 1.30 -13.08
CA GLY A 114 -13.45 1.55 -12.23
C GLY A 114 -13.12 1.70 -10.74
N CYS A 115 -11.84 1.84 -10.36
CA CYS A 115 -11.42 2.11 -9.00
C CYS A 115 -10.94 3.57 -8.83
N THR A 116 -11.45 4.25 -7.80
CA THR A 116 -11.18 5.66 -7.54
C THR A 116 -10.77 5.89 -6.08
N LEU A 117 -9.78 6.75 -5.87
CA LEU A 117 -9.30 7.22 -4.59
C LEU A 117 -9.53 8.72 -4.48
N ARG A 118 -10.28 9.14 -3.47
CA ARG A 118 -10.36 10.54 -3.04
C ARG A 118 -9.36 10.77 -1.92
N VAL A 119 -8.60 11.88 -1.99
CA VAL A 119 -7.72 12.37 -0.91
C VAL A 119 -7.98 13.85 -0.74
N GLY A 120 -8.61 14.24 0.36
CA GLY A 120 -9.12 15.59 0.55
C GLY A 120 -10.22 15.91 -0.47
N ASP A 121 -9.99 16.93 -1.28
CA ASP A 121 -10.87 17.43 -2.34
C ASP A 121 -10.54 16.86 -3.74
N GLU A 122 -9.42 16.17 -3.88
CA GLU A 122 -8.98 15.61 -5.16
C GLU A 122 -9.33 14.13 -5.29
N THR A 123 -9.78 13.70 -6.47
CA THR A 123 -10.05 12.29 -6.79
C THR A 123 -9.21 11.84 -7.98
N ARG A 124 -8.51 10.73 -7.83
CA ARG A 124 -7.70 10.09 -8.89
C ARG A 124 -8.06 8.61 -9.04
N SER A 125 -7.71 8.04 -10.18
CA SER A 125 -7.80 6.60 -10.45
C SER A 125 -6.41 6.01 -10.61
N TRP A 126 -6.28 4.71 -10.33
CA TRP A 126 -5.06 3.98 -10.61
C TRP A 126 -4.91 3.70 -12.10
N THR A 127 -3.66 3.66 -12.56
CA THR A 127 -3.27 3.15 -13.87
C THR A 127 -2.23 2.05 -13.62
N GLU A 128 -2.33 0.95 -14.34
CA GLU A 128 -1.37 -0.16 -14.23
C GLU A 128 0.05 0.32 -14.58
N GLY A 129 1.02 -0.08 -13.77
CA GLY A 129 2.41 0.35 -13.89
C GLY A 129 2.67 1.81 -13.47
N LYS A 130 1.68 2.52 -12.91
CA LYS A 130 1.84 3.91 -12.45
C LYS A 130 1.61 4.09 -10.96
N CYS A 131 2.38 5.00 -10.37
CA CYS A 131 2.27 5.34 -8.96
C CYS A 131 1.33 6.53 -8.70
N LEU A 132 0.65 6.49 -7.56
CA LEU A 132 0.03 7.62 -6.89
C LEU A 132 0.69 7.77 -5.53
N VAL A 133 1.07 9.00 -5.14
CA VAL A 133 1.62 9.29 -3.81
C VAL A 133 0.75 10.31 -3.10
N PHE A 134 0.43 10.08 -1.83
CA PHE A 134 -0.37 10.97 -1.03
C PHE A 134 0.01 10.95 0.45
N ASP A 135 -0.35 12.02 1.16
CA ASP A 135 -0.27 12.09 2.61
C ASP A 135 -1.45 11.35 3.26
N ASP A 136 -1.15 10.24 3.94
CA ASP A 136 -2.13 9.34 4.55
C ASP A 136 -2.88 9.99 5.72
N THR A 137 -2.36 11.09 6.28
CA THR A 137 -3.06 11.85 7.35
C THR A 137 -4.20 12.71 6.83
N THR A 138 -4.27 12.93 5.52
CA THR A 138 -5.42 13.57 4.89
C THR A 138 -6.55 12.58 4.74
N GLU A 139 -7.78 13.01 5.03
CA GLU A 139 -8.96 12.15 4.85
C GLU A 139 -9.00 11.60 3.42
N HIS A 140 -9.19 10.29 3.32
CA HIS A 140 -9.25 9.59 2.05
C HIS A 140 -10.30 8.49 2.05
N GLU A 141 -10.77 8.16 0.85
CA GLU A 141 -11.92 7.28 0.62
C GLU A 141 -11.73 6.55 -0.73
N VAL A 142 -12.13 5.27 -0.80
CA VAL A 142 -11.92 4.44 -1.99
C VAL A 142 -13.22 3.78 -2.41
N TRP A 143 -13.53 3.84 -3.71
CA TRP A 143 -14.62 3.07 -4.31
C TRP A 143 -14.10 2.18 -5.42
N HIS A 144 -14.57 0.94 -5.45
CA HIS A 144 -14.32 0.03 -6.55
C HIS A 144 -15.63 -0.35 -7.25
N ARG A 145 -15.88 0.29 -8.39
CA ARG A 145 -17.05 0.06 -9.27
C ARG A 145 -16.69 -0.73 -10.53
N GLY A 146 -15.48 -1.29 -10.57
CA GLY A 146 -15.00 -2.14 -11.66
C GLY A 146 -15.55 -3.55 -11.58
N SER A 147 -15.08 -4.44 -12.45
CA SER A 147 -15.57 -5.82 -12.58
C SER A 147 -14.56 -6.91 -12.20
N ALA A 148 -13.30 -6.55 -11.95
CA ALA A 148 -12.22 -7.46 -11.56
C ALA A 148 -11.53 -6.93 -10.32
N ALA A 149 -10.94 -7.81 -9.50
CA ALA A 149 -10.23 -7.42 -8.30
C ALA A 149 -9.05 -6.49 -8.65
N ARG A 150 -9.04 -5.31 -8.01
CA ARG A 150 -7.94 -4.35 -8.12
C ARG A 150 -6.84 -4.71 -7.14
N VAL A 151 -5.61 -4.88 -7.63
CA VAL A 151 -4.42 -5.03 -6.78
C VAL A 151 -3.47 -3.86 -7.00
N VAL A 152 -2.95 -3.30 -5.90
CA VAL A 152 -1.85 -2.32 -5.91
C VAL A 152 -0.70 -2.81 -5.04
N LEU A 153 0.51 -2.38 -5.36
CA LEU A 153 1.60 -2.38 -4.39
C LEU A 153 1.39 -1.16 -3.46
N LEU A 154 1.05 -1.41 -2.20
CA LEU A 154 0.91 -0.40 -1.15
C LEU A 154 2.25 -0.26 -0.42
N LEU A 155 2.72 0.97 -0.29
CA LEU A 155 3.97 1.34 0.35
C LEU A 155 3.75 2.53 1.28
N ASP A 156 4.18 2.43 2.53
CA ASP A 156 4.23 3.55 3.46
C ASP A 156 5.69 3.88 3.77
N PHE A 157 6.02 5.17 3.75
CA PHE A 157 7.36 5.65 4.06
C PHE A 157 7.32 7.01 4.75
N LYS A 158 8.35 7.28 5.56
CA LYS A 158 8.56 8.56 6.21
C LYS A 158 9.49 9.44 5.37
N LEU A 159 9.19 10.74 5.30
CA LEU A 159 10.17 11.69 4.79
C LEU A 159 11.35 11.77 5.78
N PRO A 160 12.61 11.83 5.30
CA PRO A 160 13.80 11.93 6.15
C PRO A 160 13.78 13.10 7.15
N GLN A 161 12.94 14.11 6.90
CA GLN A 161 12.81 15.28 7.77
C GLN A 161 11.88 15.06 8.98
N VAL A 162 11.26 13.89 9.11
CA VAL A 162 10.51 13.48 10.32
C VAL A 162 11.44 12.63 11.20
N THR A 163 12.49 13.25 11.72
CA THR A 163 13.33 12.67 12.76
C THR A 163 12.58 12.68 14.10
N ASP A 164 12.61 11.53 14.79
CA ASP A 164 12.25 11.31 16.21
C ASP A 164 10.80 11.58 16.65
N ARG A 165 9.87 10.72 16.23
CA ARG A 165 8.73 10.37 17.10
C ARG A 165 8.88 8.95 17.66
N PRO A 166 8.69 8.77 18.98
CA PRO A 166 8.73 7.45 19.60
C PRO A 166 7.64 6.55 18.99
N LEU A 167 7.95 5.25 18.87
CA LEU A 167 7.04 4.24 18.31
C LEU A 167 5.62 4.39 18.86
N GLY A 168 4.62 4.26 18.00
CA GLY A 168 3.21 4.29 18.37
C GLY A 168 2.80 3.09 19.24
N PHE A 169 1.66 3.19 19.93
CA PHE A 169 1.13 2.12 20.79
C PHE A 169 1.04 0.75 20.09
N TRP A 170 0.61 0.74 18.82
CA TRP A 170 0.47 -0.48 18.02
C TRP A 170 1.81 -1.12 17.62
N GLN A 171 2.84 -0.31 17.36
CA GLN A 171 4.21 -0.79 17.12
C GLN A 171 4.79 -1.48 18.36
N ARG A 172 4.49 -0.97 19.57
CA ARG A 172 4.89 -1.61 20.85
C ARG A 172 4.14 -2.90 21.15
N LEU A 173 2.89 -3.01 20.72
CA LEU A 173 2.11 -4.24 20.88
C LEU A 173 2.65 -5.35 19.99
N TRP A 174 2.96 -5.07 18.72
CA TRP A 174 3.40 -6.10 17.78
C TRP A 174 4.82 -6.62 18.08
N SER A 175 5.74 -5.79 18.58
CA SER A 175 7.09 -6.20 18.96
C SER A 175 7.15 -7.18 20.15
N ARG A 176 6.04 -7.36 20.87
CA ARG A 176 5.93 -8.30 22.00
C ARG A 176 5.46 -9.69 21.59
N TYR A 177 5.04 -9.87 20.34
CA TYR A 177 4.51 -11.13 19.81
C TYR A 177 5.39 -11.71 18.67
N SER A 178 6.59 -11.15 18.47
CA SER A 178 7.64 -11.64 17.55
C SER A 178 8.80 -12.25 18.31
#